data_AF-A0AAD6RSL9-F1
#
_entry.id   AF-A0AAD6RSL9-F1
#
_cell.length_a   1.000
_cell.length_b   1.000
_cell.length_c   1.000
_cell.angle_alpha   90.00
_cell.angle_beta   90.00
_cell.angle_gamma   90.00
#
_symmetry.space_group_name_H-M   'P 1'
#
loop_
_entity.id
_entity.type
_entity.pdbx_description
1 polymer ?
#
loop_
_entity_poly.entity_id
_entity_poly.type
_entity_poly.pdbx_seq_one_letter_code
_entity_poly.pdbx_strand_id
1 'polypeptide(L)'
;MTAEPSIVFRKLRSEDLFLIFASDGLWEQLTDEAAVEIVFKNPRAGIAKRLVRAAIQEAAKKREMRYNDIKKIEKGIRRHFHDDITVIVIYLDHQKGSSNGRLKNNAIGCTSAPVDIFSRDADQAEVDMLQTIS
;
A
#
# COMPACT_ATOMS: atom_id res chain seq x y z
N MET A 1 0.41 20.26 -22.89
CA MET A 1 -0.09 19.02 -22.28
C MET A 1 -0.97 18.33 -23.30
N THR A 2 -0.67 17.08 -23.66
CA THR A 2 -1.57 16.22 -24.42
C THR A 2 -2.24 15.24 -23.46
N ALA A 3 -3.40 14.71 -23.83
CA ALA A 3 -4.08 13.66 -23.07
C ALA A 3 -3.76 12.26 -23.60
N GLU A 4 -2.71 12.14 -24.41
CA GLU A 4 -2.27 10.89 -25.01
C GLU A 4 -1.37 10.12 -24.04
N PRO A 5 -1.75 8.91 -23.59
CA PRO A 5 -0.94 8.14 -22.65
C PRO A 5 0.19 7.39 -23.36
N SER A 6 1.24 7.06 -22.60
CA SER A 6 2.20 6.03 -23.02
C SER A 6 1.62 4.64 -22.75
N ILE A 7 1.71 3.74 -23.73
CA ILE A 7 1.22 2.36 -23.63
C ILE A 7 2.42 1.41 -23.63
N VAL A 8 2.54 0.59 -22.59
CA VAL A 8 3.60 -0.41 -22.46
C VAL A 8 2.99 -1.77 -22.20
N PHE A 9 3.39 -2.77 -22.99
CA PHE A 9 2.98 -4.16 -22.83
C PHE A 9 4.08 -4.95 -22.14
N ARG A 10 3.73 -5.69 -21.08
CA ARG A 10 4.66 -6.61 -20.39
C ARG A 10 4.03 -7.99 -20.32
N LYS A 11 4.77 -9.01 -20.77
CA LYS A 11 4.37 -10.40 -20.60
C LYS A 11 4.73 -10.84 -19.20
N LEU A 12 3.73 -11.22 -18.40
CA LEU A 12 3.94 -11.72 -17.04
C LEU A 12 4.77 -13.00 -17.05
N ARG A 13 5.68 -13.09 -16.09
CA ARG A 13 6.52 -14.26 -15.81
C ARG A 13 6.18 -14.83 -14.43
N SER A 14 6.61 -16.06 -14.17
CA SER A 14 6.40 -16.73 -12.89
C SER A 14 7.05 -16.02 -11.70
N GLU A 15 8.08 -15.21 -11.96
CA GLU A 15 8.83 -14.47 -10.94
C GLU A 15 8.22 -13.09 -10.63
N ASP A 16 7.25 -12.63 -11.41
CA ASP A 16 6.61 -11.34 -11.21
C ASP A 16 5.57 -11.48 -10.08
N LEU A 17 5.86 -10.94 -8.89
CA LEU A 17 5.07 -11.19 -7.68
C LEU A 17 3.91 -10.22 -7.49
N PHE A 18 4.14 -8.94 -7.77
CA PHE A 18 3.16 -7.87 -7.57
C PHE A 18 3.47 -6.64 -8.43
N LEU A 19 2.49 -5.76 -8.56
CA LEU A 19 2.58 -4.43 -9.17
C LEU A 19 2.14 -3.38 -8.16
N ILE A 20 2.84 -2.26 -8.12
CA ILE A 20 2.47 -1.08 -7.33
C ILE A 20 2.11 0.04 -8.31
N PHE A 21 0.87 0.50 -8.25
CA PHE A 21 0.46 1.76 -8.86
C PHE A 21 0.30 2.80 -7.76
N ALA A 22 0.86 3.98 -7.95
CA ALA A 22 0.68 5.08 -7.02
C ALA A 22 0.76 6.44 -7.71
N SER A 23 0.16 7.45 -7.08
CA SER A 23 0.36 8.85 -7.47
C SER A 23 1.79 9.31 -7.17
N ASP A 24 2.20 10.41 -7.80
CA ASP A 24 3.42 11.15 -7.51
C ASP A 24 3.63 11.41 -6.01
N GLY A 25 2.59 11.73 -5.26
CA GLY A 25 2.66 11.93 -3.82
C GLY A 25 3.32 10.77 -3.04
N LEU A 26 3.26 9.53 -3.53
CA LEU A 26 4.03 8.42 -2.95
C LEU A 26 5.51 8.50 -3.35
N TRP A 27 5.77 8.62 -4.65
CA TRP A 27 7.10 8.54 -5.26
C TRP A 27 7.99 9.77 -4.97
N GLU A 28 7.40 10.89 -4.58
CA GLU A 28 8.14 12.03 -4.01
C GLU A 28 8.73 11.72 -2.63
N GLN A 29 8.17 10.74 -1.92
CA GLN A 29 8.57 10.39 -0.55
C GLN A 29 9.40 9.12 -0.46
N LEU A 30 9.08 8.11 -1.26
CA LEU A 30 9.74 6.79 -1.25
C LEU A 30 10.43 6.52 -2.59
N THR A 31 11.56 5.81 -2.55
CA THR A 31 12.16 5.23 -3.76
C THR A 31 11.43 3.95 -4.16
N ASP A 32 11.60 3.55 -5.42
CA ASP A 32 11.06 2.29 -5.95
C ASP A 32 11.49 1.09 -5.08
N GLU A 33 12.76 1.03 -4.70
CA GLU A 33 13.30 -0.05 -3.87
C GLU A 33 12.67 -0.07 -2.49
N ALA A 34 12.50 1.09 -1.85
CA ALA A 34 11.87 1.19 -0.54
C ALA A 34 10.41 0.71 -0.58
N ALA A 35 9.65 1.09 -1.61
CA ALA A 35 8.28 0.64 -1.79
C ALA A 35 8.21 -0.88 -2.03
N VAL A 36 9.09 -1.42 -2.88
CA VAL A 36 9.20 -2.85 -3.15
C VAL A 36 9.56 -3.62 -1.87
N GLU A 37 10.52 -3.15 -1.09
CA GLU A 37 10.89 -3.78 0.18
C GLU A 37 9.72 -3.82 1.17
N ILE A 38 8.96 -2.72 1.29
CA ILE A 38 7.78 -2.68 2.16
C ILE A 38 6.76 -3.74 1.74
N VAL A 39 6.45 -3.84 0.44
CA VAL A 39 5.50 -4.86 -0.06
C VAL A 39 6.03 -6.27 0.14
N PHE A 40 7.32 -6.49 -0.11
CA PHE A 40 7.93 -7.81 -0.03
C PHE A 40 8.06 -8.33 1.40
N LYS A 41 8.38 -7.48 2.38
CA LYS A 41 8.67 -7.88 3.77
C LYS A 41 7.44 -7.91 4.69
N ASN A 42 6.26 -7.48 4.22
CA ASN A 42 5.08 -7.32 5.08
C ASN A 42 3.87 -8.17 4.60
N PRO A 43 2.92 -8.49 5.51
CA PRO A 43 1.67 -9.16 5.12
C PRO A 43 0.86 -8.34 4.11
N ARG A 44 0.13 -9.04 3.22
CA ARG A 44 -0.71 -8.41 2.19
C ARG A 44 -1.81 -7.53 2.76
N ALA A 45 -2.44 -7.98 3.85
CA ALA A 45 -3.52 -7.25 4.51
C ALA A 45 -2.98 -5.97 5.14
N GLY A 46 -3.45 -4.81 4.70
CA GLY A 46 -3.02 -3.48 5.14
C GLY A 46 -1.84 -2.91 4.37
N ILE A 47 -1.43 -3.51 3.24
CA ILE A 47 -0.18 -3.13 2.59
C ILE A 47 -0.19 -1.72 2.00
N ALA A 48 -1.31 -1.31 1.36
CA ALA A 48 -1.44 0.03 0.81
C ALA A 48 -1.37 1.09 1.93
N LYS A 49 -2.01 0.82 3.08
CA LYS A 49 -1.94 1.68 4.26
C LYS A 49 -0.52 1.79 4.82
N ARG A 50 0.25 0.69 4.82
CA ARG A 50 1.67 0.72 5.22
C ARG A 50 2.51 1.60 4.29
N LEU A 51 2.32 1.50 2.98
CA LEU A 51 3.00 2.37 2.00
C LEU A 51 2.67 3.85 2.23
N VAL A 52 1.38 4.19 2.40
CA VAL A 52 0.95 5.57 2.72
C VAL A 52 1.57 6.05 4.03
N ARG A 53 1.58 5.21 5.08
CA ARG A 53 2.17 5.57 6.37
C ARG A 53 3.68 5.83 6.25
N ALA A 54 4.41 4.97 5.54
CA ALA A 54 5.85 5.14 5.31
C ALA A 54 6.15 6.44 4.57
N ALA A 55 5.38 6.76 3.52
CA ALA A 55 5.53 8.02 2.79
C ALA A 55 5.26 9.25 3.66
N ILE A 56 4.21 9.24 4.49
CA ILE A 56 3.92 10.33 5.43
C ILE A 56 5.01 10.45 6.50
N GLN A 57 5.59 9.33 6.96
CA GLN A 57 6.72 9.34 7.89
C GLN A 57 7.97 9.99 7.28
N GLU A 58 8.30 9.67 6.03
CA GLU A 58 9.41 10.31 5.32
C GLU A 58 9.14 11.79 5.04
N ALA A 59 7.91 12.16 4.68
CA ALA A 59 7.51 13.56 4.55
C ALA A 59 7.67 14.33 5.88
N ALA A 60 7.27 13.71 7.01
CA ALA A 60 7.44 14.30 8.34
C ALA A 60 8.93 14.49 8.67
N LYS A 61 9.76 13.49 8.40
CA LYS A 61 11.21 13.51 8.63
C LYS A 61 11.88 14.62 7.82
N LYS A 62 11.55 14.77 6.54
CA LYS A 62 12.07 15.86 5.67
C LYS A 62 11.70 17.26 6.16
N ARG A 63 10.66 17.38 6.98
CA ARG A 63 10.15 18.63 7.55
C ARG A 63 10.45 18.78 9.04
N GLU A 64 11.24 17.86 9.61
CA GLU A 64 11.57 17.83 11.04
C GLU A 64 10.32 17.82 11.95
N MET A 65 9.25 17.16 11.50
CA MET A 65 7.99 17.04 12.21
C MET A 65 7.75 15.62 12.73
N ARG A 66 6.87 15.48 13.72
CA ARG A 66 6.36 14.17 14.14
C ARG A 66 5.26 13.70 13.19
N TYR A 67 5.14 12.39 13.01
CA TYR A 67 4.07 11.76 12.22
C TYR A 67 2.66 12.22 12.62
N ASN A 68 2.40 12.34 13.92
CA ASN A 68 1.09 12.77 14.42
C ASN A 68 0.81 14.25 14.14
N ASP A 69 1.85 15.07 13.98
CA ASP A 69 1.70 16.51 13.73
C ASP A 69 1.41 16.74 12.24
N ILE A 70 2.13 16.06 11.34
CA ILE A 70 1.87 16.16 9.89
C ILE A 70 0.47 15.68 9.50
N LYS A 71 -0.05 14.62 10.16
CA LYS A 71 -1.40 14.07 9.92
C LYS A 71 -2.52 15.04 10.32
N LYS A 72 -2.23 15.99 11.22
CA LYS A 72 -3.19 16.99 11.71
C LYS A 72 -3.18 18.29 10.90
N ILE A 73 -2.27 18.44 9.94
CA ILE A 73 -2.17 19.65 9.12
C ILE A 73 -3.45 19.80 8.29
N GLU A 74 -4.05 20.98 8.39
CA GLU A 74 -5.30 21.29 7.69
C GLU A 74 -5.13 21.37 6.17
N LYS A 75 -6.24 21.13 5.46
CA LYS A 75 -6.30 21.29 4.00
C LYS A 75 -5.89 22.71 3.63
N GLY A 76 -5.14 22.86 2.54
CA GLY A 76 -4.55 24.14 2.12
C GLY A 76 -3.05 24.15 2.37
N ILE A 77 -2.63 24.30 3.63
CA ILE A 77 -1.19 24.29 3.96
C ILE A 77 -0.56 22.90 3.83
N ARG A 78 -1.33 21.82 3.96
CA ARG A 78 -0.86 20.42 3.84
C ARG A 78 -0.01 20.14 2.59
N ARG A 79 -0.33 20.76 1.45
CA ARG A 79 0.41 20.59 0.19
C ARG A 79 1.87 21.07 0.23
N HIS A 80 2.24 21.91 1.20
CA HIS A 80 3.64 22.29 1.41
C HIS A 80 4.45 21.15 2.05
N PHE A 81 3.77 20.17 2.65
CA PHE A 81 4.39 19.06 3.37
C PHE A 81 4.37 17.79 2.53
N HIS A 82 3.22 17.45 1.92
CA HIS A 82 3.06 16.33 1.00
C HIS A 82 1.85 16.54 0.08
N ASP A 83 1.86 15.94 -1.11
CA ASP A 83 0.68 15.89 -1.98
C ASP A 83 -0.31 14.78 -1.57
N ASP A 84 -1.44 14.68 -2.27
CA ASP A 84 -2.38 13.58 -2.08
C ASP A 84 -1.75 12.24 -2.51
N ILE A 85 -1.75 11.27 -1.61
CA ILE A 85 -1.11 9.96 -1.80
C ILE A 85 -2.19 8.90 -2.07
N THR A 86 -2.14 8.27 -3.24
CA THR A 86 -2.98 7.13 -3.61
C THR A 86 -2.09 5.94 -3.96
N VAL A 87 -2.42 4.74 -3.46
CA VAL A 87 -1.64 3.53 -3.67
C VAL A 87 -2.56 2.34 -3.96
N ILE A 88 -2.21 1.54 -4.97
CA ILE A 88 -2.86 0.29 -5.33
C ILE A 88 -1.77 -0.77 -5.47
N VAL A 89 -1.92 -1.91 -4.78
CA VAL A 89 -1.02 -3.06 -4.90
C VAL A 89 -1.79 -4.22 -5.48
N ILE A 90 -1.32 -4.75 -6.62
CA ILE A 90 -1.90 -5.91 -7.30
C ILE A 90 -0.93 -7.08 -7.11
N TYR A 91 -1.39 -8.16 -6.48
CA TYR A 91 -0.61 -9.39 -6.38
C TYR A 91 -0.86 -10.28 -7.60
N LEU A 92 0.22 -10.70 -8.23
CA LEU A 92 0.22 -11.53 -9.44
C LEU A 92 0.51 -13.00 -9.12
N ASP A 93 1.10 -13.26 -7.97
CA ASP A 93 1.46 -14.61 -7.57
C ASP A 93 0.23 -15.47 -7.23
N HIS A 94 0.20 -16.66 -7.80
CA HIS A 94 -0.83 -17.62 -7.51
C HIS A 94 -0.55 -18.26 -6.15
N GLN A 95 -1.43 -18.02 -5.17
CA GLN A 95 -1.52 -18.84 -3.96
C GLN A 95 -1.65 -20.29 -4.41
N LYS A 96 -0.57 -21.08 -4.36
CA LYS A 96 -0.64 -22.53 -4.49
C LYS A 96 -1.42 -23.03 -3.27
N GLY A 97 -2.74 -23.06 -3.39
CA GLY A 97 -3.60 -23.66 -2.37
C GLY A 97 -3.07 -25.06 -2.09
N SER A 98 -2.76 -25.33 -0.82
CA SER A 98 -2.44 -26.68 -0.36
C SER A 98 -3.55 -27.61 -0.85
N SER A 99 -3.21 -28.48 -1.81
CA SER A 99 -4.14 -29.42 -2.42
C SER A 99 -4.43 -30.54 -1.44
N ASN A 100 -5.22 -30.25 -0.40
CA ASN A 100 -5.84 -31.24 0.47
C ASN A 100 -7.24 -30.75 0.85
N GLY A 101 -8.19 -30.92 -0.07
CA GLY A 101 -9.62 -30.70 0.22
C GLY A 101 -10.45 -30.32 -0.99
N ARG A 102 -10.88 -31.33 -1.76
CA ARG A 102 -12.17 -31.43 -2.47
C ARG A 102 -12.70 -30.12 -3.11
N LEU A 103 -12.57 -30.01 -4.44
CA LEU A 103 -13.20 -28.99 -5.28
C LEU A 103 -14.66 -28.70 -4.85
N LYS A 104 -14.93 -27.43 -4.50
CA LYS A 104 -16.21 -26.79 -4.82
C LYS A 104 -15.90 -25.48 -5.52
N ASN A 105 -16.19 -25.45 -6.82
CA ASN A 105 -16.28 -24.25 -7.63
C ASN A 105 -17.23 -23.25 -6.95
N ASN A 106 -16.71 -22.11 -6.50
CA ASN A 106 -17.47 -20.86 -6.49
C ASN A 106 -16.51 -19.69 -6.29
N ALA A 107 -16.43 -18.85 -7.32
CA ALA A 107 -15.86 -17.50 -7.34
C ALA A 107 -14.46 -17.35 -6.72
N ILE A 108 -13.43 -17.27 -7.58
CA ILE A 108 -12.32 -16.35 -7.32
C ILE A 108 -13.00 -14.99 -7.11
N GLY A 109 -13.18 -14.60 -5.85
CA GLY A 109 -13.86 -13.37 -5.45
C GLY A 109 -12.98 -12.16 -5.79
N CYS A 110 -12.81 -11.88 -7.08
CA CYS A 110 -12.20 -10.64 -7.56
C CYS A 110 -13.08 -9.40 -7.31
N THR A 111 -14.22 -9.57 -6.63
CA THR A 111 -15.17 -8.52 -6.24
C THR A 111 -15.33 -8.34 -4.73
N SER A 112 -14.78 -9.24 -3.90
CA SER A 112 -14.76 -9.00 -2.45
C SER A 112 -13.64 -8.02 -2.16
N ALA A 113 -14.00 -6.79 -1.80
CA ALA A 113 -13.04 -5.80 -1.37
C ALA A 113 -12.17 -6.38 -0.24
N PRO A 114 -10.84 -6.17 -0.28
CA PRO A 114 -9.95 -6.61 0.80
C PRO A 114 -10.50 -6.18 2.16
N VAL A 115 -10.33 -7.02 3.18
CA VAL A 115 -10.81 -6.76 4.55
C VAL A 115 -10.35 -5.40 5.11
N ASP A 116 -9.29 -4.84 4.55
CA ASP A 116 -8.67 -3.57 4.94
C ASP A 116 -9.06 -2.37 4.07
N ILE A 117 -9.91 -2.51 3.04
CA ILE A 117 -10.28 -1.41 2.12
C ILE A 117 -10.87 -0.18 2.85
N PHE A 118 -11.51 -0.41 4.00
CA PHE A 118 -12.12 0.63 4.84
C PHE A 118 -11.47 0.74 6.22
N SER A 119 -10.19 0.39 6.37
CA SER A 119 -9.53 0.42 7.68
C SER A 119 -9.25 1.86 8.17
N ARG A 120 -10.33 2.57 8.53
CA ARG A 120 -10.34 3.82 9.31
C ARG A 120 -9.69 3.64 10.67
N ASP A 121 -9.69 2.42 11.22
CA ASP A 121 -9.30 2.16 12.62
C ASP A 121 -8.07 1.24 12.81
N ALA A 122 -7.14 1.13 11.84
CA ALA A 122 -5.90 0.36 12.10
C ALA A 122 -4.94 0.99 13.14
N ASP A 123 -5.22 2.19 13.64
CA ASP A 123 -4.49 2.72 14.80
C ASP A 123 -4.75 1.81 16.04
N GLN A 124 -5.87 1.08 16.09
CA GLN A 124 -6.16 0.08 17.13
C GLN A 124 -5.42 -1.25 16.90
N ALA A 125 -5.27 -1.70 15.65
CA ALA A 125 -4.62 -2.97 15.33
C ALA A 125 -3.09 -2.97 15.57
N GLU A 126 -2.41 -1.82 15.48
CA GLU A 126 -1.00 -1.69 15.93
C GLU A 126 -0.89 -1.74 17.46
N VAL A 127 -1.85 -1.15 18.19
CA VAL A 127 -1.88 -1.19 19.67
C VAL A 127 -2.13 -2.61 20.17
N ASP A 128 -3.05 -3.35 19.54
CA ASP A 128 -3.38 -4.72 19.92
C ASP A 128 -2.22 -5.70 19.61
N MET A 129 -1.49 -5.49 18.50
CA MET A 129 -0.27 -6.26 18.22
C MET A 129 0.86 -5.95 19.22
N LEU A 130 1.02 -4.70 19.66
CA LEU A 130 2.02 -4.32 20.67
C LEU A 130 1.65 -4.76 22.10
N GLN A 131 0.35 -4.91 22.41
CA GLN A 131 -0.12 -5.43 23.70
C GLN A 131 -0.04 -6.96 23.81
N THR A 132 -0.01 -7.69 22.70
CA THR A 132 0.12 -9.16 22.71
C THR A 132 1.56 -9.62 22.98
N ILE A 133 2.53 -8.71 22.98
CA ILE A 133 3.97 -8.95 23.23
C ILE A 133 4.46 -8.38 24.58
N SER A 134 3.56 -8.01 25.50
CA SER A 134 3.84 -7.68 26.91
C SER A 134 3.11 -8.64 27.84
#